data_AF-A0AAT9HT99-F1
#
_entry.id   AF-A0AAT9HT99-F1
#
_cell.length_a   1.000
_cell.length_b   1.000
_cell.length_c   1.000
_cell.angle_alpha   90.00
_cell.angle_beta   90.00
_cell.angle_gamma   90.00
#
_symmetry.space_group_name_H-M   'P 1'
#
loop_
_entity.id
_entity.type
_entity.pdbx_description
1 polymer ?
#
loop_
_entity_poly.entity_id
_entity_poly.type
_entity_poly.pdbx_seq_one_letter_code
_entity_poly.pdbx_strand_id
1 'polypeptide(L)'
;MRQLVWFMVAASVLLIAVGTVVTGAGPHAGDSSEVPRMPLDWETVSKLHAVLAWIVVTLTFALWFVLKAVDAPAGPLARTRELFLIMLAQGAIGYVQYFTDLPEVLVGLHMFGSCVMWIWVLRVLLSLRERPAGQPSEPAPGTESRLEPASG
;
A
#
# COMPACT_ATOMS: atom_id res chain seq x y z
N MET A 1 -15.59 -3.93 -5.19
CA MET A 1 -14.13 -4.18 -5.08
C MET A 1 -13.28 -2.98 -5.51
N ARG A 2 -13.41 -2.44 -6.74
CA ARG A 2 -12.60 -1.31 -7.23
C ARG A 2 -12.62 -0.07 -6.31
N GLN A 3 -13.80 0.36 -5.85
CA GLN A 3 -13.92 1.48 -4.91
C GLN A 3 -13.19 1.21 -3.59
N LEU A 4 -13.36 0.00 -3.02
CA LEU A 4 -12.71 -0.40 -1.76
C LEU A 4 -11.18 -0.35 -1.87
N VAL A 5 -10.62 -0.81 -3.00
CA VAL A 5 -9.17 -0.74 -3.26
C VAL A 5 -8.70 0.71 -3.32
N TRP A 6 -9.42 1.58 -4.04
CA TRP A 6 -9.06 3.00 -4.11
C TRP A 6 -9.19 3.72 -2.77
N PHE A 7 -10.21 3.41 -1.96
CA PHE A 7 -10.31 3.92 -0.60
C PHE A 7 -9.15 3.44 0.27
N MET A 8 -8.78 2.16 0.21
CA MET A 8 -7.62 1.62 0.91
C MET A 8 -6.32 2.34 0.50
N VAL A 9 -6.11 2.57 -0.80
CA VAL A 9 -4.93 3.29 -1.31
C VAL A 9 -4.92 4.75 -0.83
N ALA A 10 -6.03 5.47 -0.97
CA ALA A 10 -6.13 6.86 -0.54
C ALA A 10 -5.93 7.02 0.97
N ALA A 11 -6.54 6.13 1.77
CA ALA A 11 -6.35 6.10 3.22
C ALA A 11 -4.89 5.75 3.59
N SER A 12 -4.22 4.89 2.83
CA SER A 12 -2.80 4.57 3.04
C SER A 12 -1.89 5.76 2.75
N VAL A 13 -2.17 6.52 1.68
CA VAL A 13 -1.45 7.77 1.37
C VAL A 13 -1.64 8.78 2.49
N LEU A 14 -2.87 8.98 2.95
CA LEU A 14 -3.17 9.88 4.05
C LEU A 14 -2.48 9.42 5.35
N LEU A 15 -2.48 8.12 5.64
CA LEU A 15 -1.79 7.54 6.79
C LEU A 15 -0.29 7.86 6.76
N ILE A 16 0.37 7.66 5.62
CA ILE A 16 1.80 7.99 5.46
C ILE A 16 2.03 9.50 5.63
N ALA A 17 1.20 10.34 5.00
CA ALA A 17 1.32 11.80 5.12
C ALA A 17 1.21 12.26 6.58
N VAL A 18 0.19 11.78 7.31
CA VAL A 18 0.02 12.10 8.74
C VAL A 18 1.14 11.50 9.58
N GLY A 19 1.67 10.31 9.23
CA GLY A 19 2.84 9.72 9.89
C GLY A 19 4.08 10.61 9.77
N THR A 20 4.33 11.19 8.59
CA THR A 20 5.39 12.19 8.42
C THR A 20 5.18 13.41 9.31
N VAL A 21 3.92 13.84 9.50
CA VAL A 21 3.61 14.93 10.42
C VAL A 21 3.92 14.55 11.87
N VAL A 22 3.58 13.32 12.31
CA VAL A 22 3.96 12.81 13.64
C VAL A 22 5.47 12.88 13.85
N THR A 23 6.26 12.42 12.87
CA THR A 23 7.73 12.46 12.97
C THR A 23 8.27 13.88 13.11
N GLY A 24 7.72 14.84 12.36
CA GLY A 24 8.17 16.24 12.44
C GLY A 24 7.61 17.04 13.62
N ALA A 25 6.53 16.58 14.26
CA ALA A 25 5.99 17.17 15.50
C ALA A 25 6.57 16.52 16.77
N GLY A 26 7.21 15.36 16.64
CA GLY A 26 7.72 14.57 17.77
C GLY A 26 8.78 15.30 18.62
N PRO A 27 9.00 14.85 19.86
CA PRO A 27 9.93 15.49 20.80
C PRO A 27 11.39 15.52 20.31
N HIS A 28 11.79 14.59 19.45
CA HIS A 28 13.14 14.54 18.85
C HIS A 28 13.22 15.26 17.49
N ALA A 29 12.15 15.91 17.04
CA ALA A 29 12.19 16.63 15.77
C ALA A 29 13.13 17.83 15.87
N GLY A 30 14.12 17.89 14.98
CA GLY A 30 15.05 19.02 14.90
C GLY A 30 15.96 19.15 16.12
N ASP A 31 16.57 18.06 16.60
CA ASP A 31 17.45 18.06 17.79
C ASP A 31 18.72 18.96 17.66
N SER A 32 18.93 19.58 16.50
CA SER A 32 19.73 20.81 16.38
C SER A 32 18.84 22.03 16.70
N SER A 33 19.18 22.79 17.75
CA SER A 33 18.45 23.95 18.29
C SER A 33 18.03 25.05 17.29
N GLU A 34 18.40 24.96 16.02
CA GLU A 34 18.11 25.92 14.95
C GLU A 34 16.85 25.60 14.13
N VAL A 35 16.23 24.43 14.30
CA VAL A 35 15.03 24.05 13.53
C VAL A 35 13.79 24.05 14.43
N PRO A 36 12.84 24.99 14.25
CA PRO A 36 11.59 24.99 14.99
C PRO A 36 10.77 23.73 14.71
N ARG A 37 10.30 23.07 15.78
CA ARG A 37 9.32 21.98 15.67
C ARG A 37 8.02 22.51 15.06
N MET A 38 7.26 21.63 14.40
CA MET A 38 5.92 22.00 13.96
C MET A 38 5.05 22.38 15.17
N PRO A 39 4.27 23.48 15.08
CA PRO A 39 3.44 23.95 16.19
C PRO A 39 2.14 23.14 16.30
N LEU A 40 2.26 21.82 16.36
CA LEU A 40 1.16 20.86 16.50
C LEU A 40 1.41 20.00 17.73
N ASP A 41 0.34 19.69 18.46
CA ASP A 41 0.42 18.76 19.59
C ASP A 41 0.71 17.34 19.09
N TRP A 42 1.92 16.85 19.39
CA TRP A 42 2.42 15.57 18.90
C TRP A 42 1.52 14.40 19.34
N GLU A 43 0.95 14.48 20.54
CA GLU A 43 0.11 13.42 21.10
C GLU A 43 -1.21 13.31 20.33
N THR A 44 -1.86 14.44 20.05
CA THR A 44 -3.07 14.51 19.23
C THR A 44 -2.83 13.99 17.83
N VAL A 45 -1.75 14.41 17.16
CA VAL A 45 -1.43 13.93 15.80
C VAL A 45 -1.09 12.44 15.82
N SER A 46 -0.40 11.93 16.85
CA SER A 46 -0.11 10.50 17.01
C SER A 46 -1.39 9.66 17.18
N LYS A 47 -2.35 10.13 17.96
CA LYS A 47 -3.67 9.48 18.11
C LYS A 47 -4.44 9.49 16.78
N LEU A 48 -4.44 10.60 16.05
CA LEU A 48 -5.04 10.69 14.72
C LEU A 48 -4.38 9.68 13.75
N HIS A 49 -3.06 9.59 13.76
CA HIS A 49 -2.30 8.62 12.96
C HIS A 49 -2.71 7.18 13.29
N ALA A 50 -2.84 6.85 14.59
CA ALA A 50 -3.30 5.53 15.02
C ALA A 50 -4.73 5.21 14.55
N VAL A 51 -5.64 6.18 14.59
CA VAL A 51 -7.01 6.02 14.05
C VAL A 51 -6.97 5.75 12.55
N LEU A 52 -6.17 6.51 11.78
CA LEU A 52 -5.97 6.24 10.36
C LEU A 52 -5.40 4.85 10.10
N ALA A 53 -4.45 4.39 10.93
CA ALA A 53 -3.86 3.06 10.80
C ALA A 53 -4.93 1.98 10.96
N TRP A 54 -5.80 2.09 11.97
CA TRP A 54 -6.92 1.16 12.16
C TRP A 54 -7.95 1.21 11.03
N ILE A 55 -8.20 2.38 10.42
CA ILE A 55 -9.04 2.49 9.21
C ILE A 55 -8.43 1.66 8.09
N VAL A 56 -7.14 1.83 7.79
CA VAL A 56 -6.48 1.06 6.72
C VAL A 56 -6.47 -0.44 7.03
N VAL A 57 -6.24 -0.84 8.30
CA VAL A 57 -6.27 -2.25 8.73
C VAL A 57 -7.65 -2.84 8.44
N THR A 58 -8.70 -2.11 8.81
CA THR A 58 -10.10 -2.53 8.62
C THR A 58 -10.46 -2.62 7.13
N LEU A 59 -10.05 -1.63 6.32
CA LEU A 59 -10.26 -1.66 4.87
C LEU A 59 -9.54 -2.84 4.22
N THR A 60 -8.31 -3.15 4.65
CA THR A 60 -7.52 -4.28 4.15
C THR A 60 -8.16 -5.60 4.53
N PHE A 61 -8.62 -5.74 5.78
CA PHE A 61 -9.34 -6.92 6.24
C PHE A 61 -10.65 -7.10 5.47
N ALA A 62 -11.43 -6.03 5.28
CA ALA A 62 -12.65 -6.06 4.48
C ALA A 62 -12.37 -6.47 3.03
N LEU A 63 -11.29 -5.96 2.41
CA LEU A 63 -10.89 -6.35 1.06
C LEU A 63 -10.53 -7.83 1.00
N TRP A 64 -9.75 -8.32 1.96
CA TRP A 64 -9.39 -9.73 2.05
C TRP A 64 -10.62 -10.64 2.18
N PHE A 65 -11.56 -10.25 3.04
CA PHE A 65 -12.83 -10.97 3.22
C PHE A 65 -13.67 -10.99 1.93
N VAL A 66 -13.81 -9.85 1.25
CA VAL A 66 -14.53 -9.77 -0.02
C VAL A 66 -13.86 -10.63 -1.09
N LEU A 67 -12.52 -10.63 -1.18
CA LEU A 67 -11.78 -11.49 -2.11
C LEU A 67 -12.00 -12.98 -1.81
N LYS A 68 -12.09 -13.36 -0.52
CA LYS A 68 -12.41 -14.73 -0.11
C LYS A 68 -13.83 -15.12 -0.47
N ALA A 69 -14.79 -14.21 -0.29
CA ALA A 69 -16.20 -14.46 -0.54
C ALA A 69 -16.55 -14.63 -2.03
N VAL A 70 -15.71 -14.12 -2.94
CA VAL A 70 -15.89 -14.24 -4.40
C VAL A 70 -14.94 -15.24 -5.05
N ASP A 71 -14.27 -16.09 -4.26
CA ASP A 71 -13.31 -17.08 -4.74
C ASP A 71 -12.24 -16.49 -5.68
N ALA A 72 -11.72 -15.32 -5.33
CA ALA A 72 -10.71 -14.63 -6.11
C ALA A 72 -9.43 -15.47 -6.28
N PRO A 73 -8.62 -15.23 -7.33
CA PRO A 73 -7.37 -15.97 -7.55
C PRO A 73 -6.43 -15.89 -6.33
N ALA A 74 -5.62 -16.92 -6.14
CA ALA A 74 -4.71 -17.03 -4.99
C ALA A 74 -3.71 -15.85 -4.88
N GLY A 75 -3.34 -15.23 -6.01
CA GLY A 75 -2.42 -14.10 -6.06
C GLY A 75 -2.91 -12.87 -5.27
N PRO A 76 -4.02 -12.23 -5.66
CA PRO A 76 -4.61 -11.12 -4.90
C PRO A 76 -4.89 -11.47 -3.44
N LEU A 77 -5.44 -12.66 -3.17
CA LEU A 77 -5.71 -13.13 -1.81
C LEU A 77 -4.46 -13.17 -0.93
N ALA A 78 -3.36 -13.75 -1.44
CA ALA A 78 -2.10 -13.83 -0.72
C ALA A 78 -1.52 -12.44 -0.44
N ARG A 79 -1.52 -11.56 -1.45
CA ARG A 79 -1.00 -10.19 -1.30
C ARG A 79 -1.79 -9.36 -0.29
N THR A 80 -3.11 -9.44 -0.29
CA THR A 80 -3.93 -8.73 0.70
C THR A 80 -3.74 -9.28 2.11
N ARG A 81 -3.59 -10.61 2.25
CA ARG A 81 -3.25 -11.24 3.54
C ARG A 81 -1.88 -10.76 4.05
N GLU A 82 -0.87 -10.76 3.19
CA GLU A 82 0.48 -10.29 3.54
C GLU A 82 0.46 -8.82 3.96
N LEU A 83 -0.25 -7.95 3.23
CA LEU A 83 -0.42 -6.54 3.60
C LEU A 83 -1.04 -6.43 5.00
N PHE A 84 -2.09 -7.19 5.28
CA PHE A 84 -2.73 -7.20 6.61
C PHE A 84 -1.73 -7.57 7.72
N LEU A 85 -0.91 -8.62 7.52
CA LEU A 85 0.10 -9.02 8.49
C LEU A 85 1.20 -7.97 8.68
N ILE A 86 1.66 -7.34 7.59
CA ILE A 86 2.62 -6.22 7.63
C ILE A 86 2.07 -5.08 8.47
N MET A 87 0.79 -4.75 8.30
CA MET A 87 0.14 -3.68 9.04
C MET A 87 -0.02 -4.00 10.53
N LEU A 88 -0.33 -5.25 10.89
CA LEU A 88 -0.37 -5.65 12.30
C LEU A 88 1.02 -5.55 12.96
N ALA A 89 2.06 -6.00 12.25
CA ALA A 89 3.44 -5.85 12.72
C ALA A 89 3.85 -4.38 12.87
N GLN A 90 3.49 -3.54 11.90
CA GLN A 90 3.72 -2.09 11.96
C GLN A 90 2.95 -1.44 13.12
N GLY A 91 1.69 -1.81 13.33
CA GLY A 91 0.90 -1.34 14.47
C GLY A 91 1.56 -1.69 15.79
N ALA A 92 2.03 -2.94 15.96
CA ALA A 92 2.77 -3.35 17.15
C ALA A 92 4.04 -2.51 17.36
N ILE A 93 4.86 -2.33 16.31
CA ILE A 93 6.06 -1.48 16.37
C ILE A 93 5.69 -0.05 16.76
N GLY A 94 4.65 0.53 16.16
CA GLY A 94 4.20 1.90 16.43
C GLY A 94 3.72 2.10 17.86
N TYR A 95 2.96 1.15 18.41
CA TYR A 95 2.56 1.21 19.83
C TYR A 95 3.75 1.07 20.77
N VAL A 96 4.65 0.12 20.52
CA VAL A 96 5.87 -0.01 21.34
C VAL A 96 6.68 1.27 21.27
N GLN A 97 6.89 1.83 20.07
CA GLN A 97 7.58 3.09 19.87
C GLN A 97 6.93 4.24 20.67
N TYR A 98 5.61 4.36 20.65
CA TYR A 98 4.88 5.39 21.39
C TYR A 98 5.04 5.26 22.91
N PHE A 99 4.96 4.03 23.45
CA PHE A 99 5.05 3.78 24.89
C PHE A 99 6.48 3.66 25.45
N THR A 100 7.50 3.64 24.59
CA THR A 100 8.91 3.54 25.00
C THR A 100 9.69 4.83 24.73
N ASP A 101 8.97 5.95 24.60
CA ASP A 101 9.54 7.29 24.37
C ASP A 101 10.34 7.39 23.06
N LEU A 102 9.84 6.75 22.00
CA LEU A 102 10.30 6.91 20.62
C LEU A 102 11.79 6.54 20.38
N PRO A 103 12.26 5.36 20.78
CA PRO A 103 13.67 4.98 20.60
C PRO A 103 14.02 4.94 19.10
N GLU A 104 15.14 5.56 18.73
CA GLU A 104 15.54 5.82 17.34
C GLU A 104 15.50 4.55 16.45
N VAL A 105 15.92 3.40 17.01
CA VAL A 105 15.91 2.13 16.29
C VAL A 105 14.50 1.69 15.91
N LEU A 106 13.51 1.88 16.80
CA LEU A 106 12.11 1.56 16.49
C LEU A 106 11.53 2.55 15.48
N VAL A 107 11.88 3.84 15.59
CA VAL A 107 11.49 4.86 14.61
C VAL A 107 12.00 4.46 13.22
N GLY A 108 13.29 4.12 13.09
CA GLY A 108 13.89 3.64 11.84
C GLY A 108 13.20 2.38 11.31
N LEU A 109 12.91 1.42 12.18
CA LEU A 109 12.20 0.19 11.81
C LEU A 109 10.76 0.47 11.34
N HIS A 110 10.05 1.40 11.99
CA HIS A 110 8.71 1.81 11.62
C HIS A 110 8.70 2.57 10.29
N MET A 111 9.66 3.45 10.05
CA MET A 111 9.82 4.14 8.76
C MET A 111 10.14 3.15 7.64
N PHE A 112 11.06 2.22 7.86
CA PHE A 112 11.36 1.15 6.90
C PHE A 112 10.12 0.30 6.60
N GLY A 113 9.41 -0.12 7.63
CA GLY A 113 8.20 -0.92 7.48
C GLY A 113 7.06 -0.15 6.81
N SER A 114 7.01 1.18 6.92
CA SER A 114 6.09 2.03 6.16
C SER A 114 6.39 1.98 4.66
N CYS A 115 7.65 1.93 4.25
CA CYS A 115 8.02 1.69 2.84
C CYS A 115 7.59 0.30 2.37
N VAL A 116 7.80 -0.74 3.19
CA VAL A 116 7.35 -2.11 2.88
C VAL A 116 5.83 -2.18 2.76
N MET A 117 5.10 -1.54 3.67
CA MET A 117 3.65 -1.42 3.62
C MET A 117 3.19 -0.76 2.32
N TRP A 118 3.80 0.37 1.94
CA TRP A 118 3.47 1.07 0.70
C TRP A 118 3.71 0.20 -0.55
N ILE A 119 4.83 -0.52 -0.60
CA ILE A 119 5.10 -1.49 -1.66
C ILE A 119 3.96 -2.52 -1.73
N TRP A 120 3.49 -3.04 -0.60
CA TRP A 120 2.40 -4.01 -0.59
C TRP A 120 1.04 -3.43 -1.00
N VAL A 121 0.73 -2.19 -0.62
CA VAL A 121 -0.45 -1.46 -1.10
C VAL A 121 -0.44 -1.41 -2.64
N LEU A 122 0.70 -1.06 -3.24
CA LEU A 122 0.86 -1.05 -4.70
C LEU A 122 0.76 -2.46 -5.30
N ARG A 123 1.34 -3.48 -4.66
CA ARG A 123 1.25 -4.87 -5.13
C ARG A 123 -0.19 -5.37 -5.12
N VAL A 124 -1.01 -4.99 -4.13
CA VAL A 124 -2.45 -5.30 -4.08
C VAL A 124 -3.17 -4.57 -5.21
N LEU A 125 -2.99 -3.25 -5.34
CA LEU A 125 -3.61 -2.43 -6.39
C LEU A 125 -3.32 -3.00 -7.79
N LEU A 126 -2.06 -3.32 -8.08
CA LEU A 126 -1.65 -3.86 -9.38
C LEU A 126 -2.11 -5.30 -9.60
N SER A 127 -2.32 -6.09 -8.53
CA SER A 127 -2.84 -7.46 -8.67
C SER A 127 -4.32 -7.53 -9.05
N LEU A 128 -5.06 -6.46 -8.77
CA LEU A 128 -6.50 -6.36 -9.04
C LEU A 128 -6.81 -5.56 -10.31
N ARG A 129 -5.78 -5.10 -11.02
CA ARG A 129 -5.94 -4.40 -12.29
C ARG A 129 -6.11 -5.42 -13.41
N GLU A 130 -7.23 -5.37 -14.11
CA GLU A 130 -7.42 -6.10 -15.35
C GLU A 130 -6.41 -5.60 -16.38
N ARG A 131 -5.60 -6.52 -16.92
CA ARG A 131 -4.79 -6.24 -18.10
C ARG A 131 -5.72 -6.44 -19.29
N PRO A 132 -5.93 -5.44 -20.18
CA PRO A 132 -6.57 -5.71 -21.45
C PRO A 132 -5.80 -6.87 -22.08
N ALA A 133 -6.48 -7.99 -22.35
CA ALA A 133 -5.88 -9.05 -23.14
C ALA A 133 -5.31 -8.39 -24.39
N GLY A 134 -4.01 -8.57 -24.63
CA GLY A 134 -3.36 -8.03 -25.81
C GLY A 134 -4.26 -8.36 -26.99
N GLN A 135 -4.56 -7.35 -27.81
CA GLN A 135 -5.30 -7.58 -29.04
C GLN A 135 -4.69 -8.82 -29.72
N PRO A 136 -5.50 -9.79 -30.18
CA PRO A 136 -4.96 -10.88 -30.99
C PRO A 136 -4.10 -10.21 -32.05
N SER A 137 -2.80 -10.49 -32.04
CA SER A 137 -1.89 -10.00 -33.07
C SER A 137 -2.54 -10.35 -34.40
N GLU A 138 -2.99 -9.34 -35.15
CA GLU A 138 -3.55 -9.52 -36.48
C GLU A 138 -2.63 -10.47 -37.24
N PRO A 139 -3.17 -11.52 -37.90
CA PRO A 139 -2.34 -12.40 -38.70
C PRO A 139 -1.55 -11.52 -39.67
N ALA A 140 -0.22 -11.67 -39.68
CA ALA A 140 0.66 -10.88 -40.52
C ALA A 140 0.14 -10.85 -41.97
N PRO A 141 -0.06 -9.68 -42.59
CA PRO A 141 -0.52 -9.60 -43.96
C PRO A 141 0.63 -10.05 -44.86
N GLY A 142 0.49 -11.23 -45.47
CA GLY A 142 1.46 -11.71 -46.45
C GLY A 142 1.75 -13.20 -46.42
N THR A 143 0.73 -14.03 -46.60
CA THR A 143 0.92 -15.28 -47.37
C THR A 143 -0.29 -15.42 -48.30
N GLU A 144 -0.56 -14.39 -49.09
CA GLU A 144 -1.20 -14.61 -50.38
C GLU A 144 -0.20 -15.43 -51.20
N SER A 145 -0.48 -16.73 -51.25
CA SER A 145 0.05 -17.67 -52.22
C SER A 145 -0.23 -17.14 -53.63
N ARG A 146 0.65 -16.28 -54.13
CA ARG A 146 0.78 -15.99 -55.55
C ARG A 146 1.69 -17.05 -56.17
N LEU A 147 1.09 -17.93 -56.97
CA LEU A 147 1.62 -18.67 -58.13
C LEU A 147 0.48 -19.63 -58.55
N GLU A 148 -0.51 -19.13 -59.28
CA GLU A 148 -0.66 -19.17 -60.76
C GLU A 148 -1.17 -20.54 -61.29
N PRO A 149 -2.18 -20.56 -62.18
CA PRO A 149 -2.69 -21.78 -62.80
C PRO A 149 -1.85 -22.12 -64.04
N ALA A 150 -1.34 -23.36 -64.12
CA ALA A 150 -0.76 -23.88 -65.36
C ALA A 150 -1.51 -25.15 -65.78
N SER A 151 -2.10 -25.05 -66.95
CA SER A 151 -2.86 -26.01 -67.74
C SER A 151 -2.12 -27.34 -68.02
N GLY A 152 -2.88 -28.43 -68.08
CA GLY A 152 -2.50 -29.73 -68.66
C GLY A 152 -3.66 -30.70 -68.63
#